data_AF-A0A7S3KV90-F1
#
_entry.id   AF-A0A7S3KV90-F1
#
_cell.length_a   1.000
_cell.length_b   1.000
_cell.length_c   1.000
_cell.angle_alpha   90.00
_cell.angle_beta   90.00
_cell.angle_gamma   90.00
#
_symmetry.space_group_name_H-M   'P 1'
#
loop_
_entity.id
_entity.type
_entity.pdbx_description
1 polymer ?
#
loop_
_entity_poly.entity_id
_entity_poly.type
_entity_poly.pdbx_seq_one_letter_code
_entity_poly.pdbx_strand_id
1 'polypeptide(L)'
;MLGFDAQQIGRTVLEDNPVKASRGGWIFSAKQPDPLGNRDLRQLYDQLSPGYQGRCTAPLLVDKKTRKIVSNESSDIVRMLNEVSLGMKKEEKTLNLYPAGLEKEIDDTNEWVYHQLNNGVYRCGFSTLQSAYDRASADVQNGLDRCERISEKQDYLCGDCFTEADLRLLPTILRFDGAYAPLFKAGGAHCRIGNFPAIERWLKRCWSLPGVPGSIDLPDACSSYYKQLFPLNPGGIIPTPVTPKALGLVE
;
A
#
# COMPACT_ATOMS: atom_id res chain seq x y z
N MET A 1 11.14 12.95 0.56
CA MET A 1 11.27 11.90 1.60
C MET A 1 11.16 12.52 2.98
N LEU A 2 10.62 11.79 3.97
CA LEU A 2 10.56 12.20 5.38
C LEU A 2 11.95 12.25 6.05
N GLY A 3 12.97 11.62 5.44
CA GLY A 3 14.38 11.84 5.78
C GLY A 3 14.87 11.13 7.04
N PHE A 4 14.19 10.05 7.46
CA PHE A 4 14.69 9.16 8.50
C PHE A 4 15.92 8.39 8.00
N ASP A 5 16.96 8.30 8.84
CA ASP A 5 18.03 7.33 8.65
C ASP A 5 17.72 6.00 9.36
N ALA A 6 18.54 4.98 9.10
CA ALA A 6 18.37 3.64 9.66
C ALA A 6 18.63 3.55 11.17
N GLN A 7 19.30 4.54 11.77
CA GLN A 7 19.48 4.63 13.22
C GLN A 7 18.23 5.18 13.91
N GLN A 8 17.53 6.10 13.24
CA GLN A 8 16.26 6.67 13.70
C GLN A 8 15.11 5.68 13.53
N ILE A 9 14.90 5.16 12.31
CA ILE A 9 13.85 4.19 11.99
C ILE A 9 14.46 3.03 11.19
N GLY A 10 14.69 1.91 11.88
CA GLY A 10 15.11 0.67 11.24
C GLY A 10 14.00 0.03 10.41
N ARG A 11 14.35 -0.62 9.30
CA ARG A 11 13.41 -1.34 8.43
C ARG A 11 13.84 -2.79 8.26
N THR A 12 12.90 -3.71 8.45
CA THR A 12 13.04 -5.12 8.13
C THR A 12 11.93 -5.51 7.14
N VAL A 13 12.31 -6.06 5.99
CA VAL A 13 11.41 -6.54 4.95
C VAL A 13 11.16 -8.03 5.19
N LEU A 14 9.89 -8.37 5.34
CA LEU A 14 9.44 -9.74 5.53
C LEU A 14 9.35 -10.45 4.17
N GLU A 15 9.63 -11.75 4.16
CA GLU A 15 9.34 -12.59 3.01
C GLU A 15 7.93 -13.18 3.16
N ASP A 16 7.17 -13.17 2.07
CA ASP A 16 5.88 -13.84 2.00
C ASP A 16 6.07 -15.35 1.75
N ASN A 17 6.02 -16.14 2.82
CA ASN A 17 6.24 -17.59 2.79
C ASN A 17 5.32 -18.33 3.80
N PRO A 18 4.07 -18.63 3.42
CA PRO A 18 3.09 -19.28 4.28
C PRO A 18 3.46 -20.71 4.68
N VAL A 19 4.31 -21.38 3.90
CA VAL A 19 4.76 -22.75 4.19
C VAL A 19 5.72 -22.76 5.37
N LYS A 20 6.58 -21.74 5.49
CA LYS A 20 7.55 -21.62 6.59
C LYS A 20 7.01 -20.84 7.78
N ALA A 21 6.08 -19.92 7.56
CA ALA A 21 5.47 -19.13 8.63
C ALA A 21 4.64 -20.03 9.55
N SER A 22 4.74 -19.82 10.86
CA SER A 22 3.87 -20.56 11.80
C SER A 22 2.40 -20.22 11.64
N ARG A 23 2.08 -18.97 11.26
CA ARG A 23 0.74 -18.51 10.89
C ARG A 23 0.84 -17.17 10.15
N GLY A 24 -0.01 -16.95 9.13
CA GLY A 24 -0.19 -15.62 8.52
C GLY A 24 0.82 -15.19 7.46
N GLY A 25 1.62 -16.11 6.91
CA GLY A 25 2.40 -15.86 5.68
C GLY A 25 3.80 -15.28 5.89
N TRP A 26 3.99 -14.36 6.84
CA TRP A 26 5.20 -13.53 6.86
C TRP A 26 6.34 -14.09 7.70
N ILE A 27 7.54 -14.23 7.11
CA ILE A 27 8.76 -14.68 7.80
C ILE A 27 9.87 -13.63 7.77
N PHE A 28 10.79 -13.72 8.74
CA PHE A 28 12.06 -12.99 8.69
C PHE A 28 13.09 -13.79 7.90
N SER A 29 13.79 -13.13 6.98
CA SER A 29 14.82 -13.79 6.17
C SER A 29 16.17 -13.82 6.90
N ALA A 30 17.06 -14.74 6.51
CA ALA A 30 18.44 -14.74 7.03
C ALA A 30 19.21 -13.46 6.68
N LYS A 31 18.83 -12.79 5.58
CA LYS A 31 19.43 -11.51 5.15
C LYS A 31 18.90 -10.32 5.93
N GLN A 32 17.67 -10.42 6.44
CA GLN A 32 17.02 -9.38 7.23
C GLN A 32 16.34 -10.02 8.45
N PRO A 33 17.13 -10.50 9.42
CA PRO A 33 16.59 -11.12 10.61
C PRO A 33 15.82 -10.09 11.45
N ASP A 34 14.86 -10.57 12.24
CA ASP A 34 14.23 -9.76 13.26
C ASP A 34 15.26 -9.30 14.30
N PRO A 35 15.36 -7.99 14.61
CA PRO A 35 16.22 -7.49 15.68
C PRO A 35 15.93 -8.07 17.07
N LEU A 36 14.74 -8.65 17.30
CA LEU A 36 14.35 -9.28 18.56
C LEU A 36 14.45 -10.82 18.54
N GLY A 37 14.94 -11.41 17.44
CA GLY A 37 15.24 -12.83 17.33
C GLY A 37 14.06 -13.74 16.98
N ASN A 38 12.95 -13.20 16.48
CA ASN A 38 11.80 -13.99 16.05
C ASN A 38 11.98 -14.55 14.63
N ARG A 39 11.40 -15.73 14.37
CA ARG A 39 11.48 -16.38 13.05
C ARG A 39 10.44 -15.88 12.05
N ASP A 40 9.28 -15.46 12.56
CA ASP A 40 8.14 -15.03 11.77
C ASP A 40 7.37 -13.91 12.48
N LEU A 41 6.50 -13.23 11.74
CA LEU A 41 5.74 -12.10 12.26
C LEU A 41 4.83 -12.54 13.42
N ARG A 42 4.29 -13.76 13.38
CA ARG A 42 3.42 -14.27 14.43
C ARG A 42 4.16 -14.36 15.77
N GLN A 43 5.37 -14.91 15.79
CA GLN A 43 6.19 -14.98 16.99
C GLN A 43 6.48 -13.60 17.58
N LEU A 44 6.74 -12.60 16.72
CA LEU A 44 6.94 -11.23 17.17
C LEU A 44 5.69 -10.67 17.85
N TYR A 45 4.50 -10.90 17.30
CA TYR A 45 3.23 -10.53 17.96
C TYR A 45 3.02 -11.29 19.29
N ASP A 46 3.26 -12.60 19.32
CA ASP A 46 3.11 -13.40 20.54
C ASP A 46 4.08 -12.94 21.64
N GLN A 47 5.29 -12.49 21.27
CA GLN A 47 6.30 -11.96 22.19
C GLN A 47 5.91 -10.56 22.73
N LEU A 48 5.50 -9.65 21.84
CA LEU A 48 5.31 -8.23 22.19
C LEU A 48 3.89 -7.89 22.63
N SER A 49 2.91 -8.75 22.32
CA SER A 49 1.51 -8.61 22.70
C SER A 49 0.89 -9.97 23.05
N PRO A 50 1.29 -10.58 24.18
CA PRO A 50 0.80 -11.89 24.59
C PRO A 50 -0.73 -11.91 24.67
N GLY A 51 -1.34 -12.91 24.02
CA GLY A 51 -2.79 -13.08 24.00
C GLY A 51 -3.53 -12.32 22.89
N TYR A 52 -2.84 -11.62 22.00
CA TYR A 52 -3.44 -10.97 20.83
C TYR A 52 -4.19 -11.97 19.93
N GLN A 53 -5.49 -11.71 19.70
CA GLN A 53 -6.37 -12.59 18.91
C GLN A 53 -6.61 -12.10 17.48
N GLY A 54 -6.12 -10.91 17.14
CA GLY A 54 -6.29 -10.33 15.80
C GLY A 54 -5.38 -10.95 14.75
N ARG A 55 -5.50 -10.44 13.51
CA ARG A 55 -4.57 -10.80 12.44
C ARG A 55 -3.21 -10.16 12.70
N CYS A 56 -2.14 -10.94 12.57
CA CYS A 56 -0.76 -10.47 12.64
C CYS A 56 -0.38 -9.89 11.28
N THR A 57 -0.50 -8.57 11.13
CA THR A 57 -0.33 -7.87 9.84
C THR A 57 0.96 -7.06 9.83
N ALA A 58 1.49 -6.86 8.63
CA ALA A 58 2.44 -5.80 8.32
C ALA A 58 1.69 -4.66 7.58
N PRO A 59 2.13 -3.39 7.68
CA PRO A 59 3.28 -2.91 8.44
C PRO A 59 3.12 -3.05 9.96
N LEU A 60 4.24 -3.11 10.69
CA LEU A 60 4.27 -3.16 12.15
C LEU A 60 5.36 -2.21 12.67
N LEU A 61 4.96 -1.17 13.39
CA LEU A 61 5.88 -0.26 14.07
C LEU A 61 6.15 -0.77 15.49
N VAL A 62 7.42 -0.98 15.82
CA VAL A 62 7.88 -1.55 17.10
C VAL A 62 8.84 -0.60 17.79
N ASP A 63 8.60 -0.32 19.06
CA ASP A 63 9.59 0.30 19.92
C ASP A 63 10.55 -0.78 20.46
N LYS A 64 11.78 -0.77 19.94
CA LYS A 64 12.83 -1.72 20.33
C LYS A 64 13.35 -1.51 21.75
N LYS A 65 13.22 -0.30 22.32
CA LYS A 65 13.69 0.00 23.68
C LYS A 65 12.74 -0.57 24.72
N THR A 66 11.45 -0.30 24.56
CA THR A 66 10.42 -0.80 25.49
C THR A 66 9.89 -2.19 25.13
N ARG A 67 10.26 -2.71 23.94
CA ARG A 67 9.79 -3.98 23.39
C ARG A 67 8.26 -4.03 23.33
N LYS A 68 7.67 -3.02 22.69
CA LYS A 68 6.22 -2.90 22.50
C LYS A 68 5.88 -2.64 21.05
N ILE A 69 4.75 -3.18 20.62
CA ILE A 69 4.10 -2.77 19.38
C ILE A 69 3.54 -1.37 19.59
N VAL A 70 3.90 -0.43 18.71
CA VAL A 70 3.38 0.95 18.71
C VAL A 70 2.09 1.00 17.92
N SER A 71 2.12 0.52 16.66
CA SER A 71 0.94 0.45 15.80
C SER A 71 1.16 -0.58 14.70
N ASN A 72 0.07 -1.22 14.26
CA ASN A 72 0.00 -2.01 13.03
C ASN A 72 -1.02 -1.42 12.03
N GLU A 73 -1.52 -0.21 12.29
CA GLU A 73 -2.38 0.52 11.38
C GLU A 73 -1.54 1.47 10.53
N SER A 74 -1.58 1.25 9.21
CA SER A 74 -0.76 1.96 8.24
C SER A 74 -1.06 3.47 8.19
N SER A 75 -2.33 3.89 8.32
CA SER A 75 -2.69 5.31 8.34
C SER A 75 -2.09 6.03 9.54
N ASP A 76 -2.14 5.39 10.71
CA ASP A 76 -1.61 5.95 11.95
C ASP A 76 -0.08 6.04 11.88
N ILE A 77 0.58 4.99 11.39
CA ILE A 77 2.04 4.97 11.21
C ILE A 77 2.49 6.11 10.28
N VAL A 78 1.77 6.35 9.17
CA VAL A 78 2.09 7.45 8.25
C VAL A 78 2.01 8.81 8.96
N ARG A 79 0.94 9.06 9.72
CA ARG A 79 0.77 10.33 10.46
C ARG A 79 1.83 10.50 11.55
N MET A 80 2.07 9.46 12.36
CA MET A 80 3.11 9.47 13.39
C MET A 80 4.50 9.79 12.81
N LEU A 81 4.87 9.13 11.70
CA LEU A 81 6.15 9.38 11.05
C LEU A 81 6.22 10.76 10.40
N ASN A 82 5.11 11.28 9.86
CA ASN A 82 5.04 12.65 9.37
C ASN A 82 5.30 13.66 10.51
N GLU A 83 4.62 13.53 11.64
CA GLU A 83 4.79 14.41 12.80
C GLU A 83 6.22 14.36 13.37
N VAL A 84 6.79 13.16 13.54
CA VAL A 84 8.17 13.02 13.99
C VAL A 84 9.14 13.67 13.00
N SER A 85 8.93 13.51 11.69
CA SER A 85 9.75 14.15 10.66
C SER A 85 9.72 15.67 10.76
N LEU A 86 8.54 16.26 10.94
CA LEU A 86 8.36 17.71 11.10
C LEU A 86 9.01 18.23 12.40
N GLY A 87 8.96 17.46 13.49
CA GLY A 87 9.58 17.82 14.76
C GLY A 87 11.11 17.72 14.78
N MET A 88 11.72 16.92 13.88
CA MET A 88 13.17 16.72 13.81
C MET A 88 13.92 17.80 13.03
N LYS A 89 13.27 18.53 12.11
CA LYS A 89 13.96 19.33 11.10
C LYS A 89 13.96 20.85 11.35
N LYS A 90 15.10 21.45 11.00
CA LYS A 90 15.45 22.89 11.08
C LYS A 90 15.47 23.60 9.70
N GLU A 91 15.01 22.96 8.62
CA GLU A 91 15.11 23.48 7.24
C GLU A 91 13.74 23.65 6.55
N GLU A 92 13.63 24.67 5.69
CA GLU A 92 12.40 25.14 5.00
C GLU A 92 11.76 24.16 4.01
N LYS A 93 12.41 23.05 3.61
CA LYS A 93 11.92 22.13 2.56
C LYS A 93 11.62 20.72 3.06
N THR A 94 10.92 20.59 4.17
CA THR A 94 10.47 19.29 4.68
C THR A 94 9.15 18.90 4.01
N LEU A 95 9.08 17.69 3.45
CA LEU A 95 7.83 17.12 2.95
C LEU A 95 6.84 17.02 4.11
N ASN A 96 5.70 17.68 3.99
CA ASN A 96 4.59 17.54 4.91
C ASN A 96 3.46 16.80 4.19
N LEU A 97 3.16 15.57 4.64
CA LEU A 97 2.09 14.75 4.07
C LEU A 97 0.69 15.18 4.52
N TYR A 98 0.60 16.02 5.56
CA TYR A 98 -0.65 16.50 6.15
C TYR A 98 -0.53 18.00 6.49
N PRO A 99 -0.39 18.87 5.47
CA PRO A 99 -0.19 20.30 5.67
C PRO A 99 -1.45 21.03 6.15
N ALA A 100 -1.22 22.08 6.92
CA ALA A 100 -2.27 22.97 7.38
C ALA A 100 -2.98 23.64 6.21
N GLY A 101 -4.31 23.71 6.26
CA GLY A 101 -5.18 24.22 5.21
C GLY A 101 -5.70 23.16 4.25
N LEU A 102 -5.14 21.94 4.22
CA LEU A 102 -5.58 20.83 3.38
C LEU A 102 -6.16 19.64 4.17
N GLU A 103 -6.21 19.70 5.50
CA GLU A 103 -6.58 18.59 6.38
C GLU A 103 -7.94 17.98 5.98
N LYS A 104 -8.96 18.84 5.85
CA LYS A 104 -10.31 18.38 5.49
C LYS A 104 -10.35 17.76 4.11
N GLU A 105 -9.66 18.34 3.14
CA GLU A 105 -9.62 17.82 1.77
C GLU A 105 -8.92 16.47 1.72
N ILE A 106 -7.83 16.31 2.48
CA ILE A 106 -7.09 15.05 2.60
C ILE A 106 -7.94 13.99 3.29
N ASP A 107 -8.60 14.32 4.40
CA ASP A 107 -9.46 13.40 5.14
C ASP A 107 -10.64 12.94 4.29
N ASP A 108 -11.37 13.87 3.67
CA ASP A 108 -12.45 13.56 2.75
C ASP A 108 -11.94 12.70 1.59
N THR A 109 -10.74 13.01 1.07
CA THR A 109 -10.15 12.28 -0.04
C THR A 109 -9.80 10.85 0.32
N ASN A 110 -9.12 10.67 1.45
CA ASN A 110 -8.75 9.38 1.98
C ASN A 110 -9.94 8.49 2.25
N GLU A 111 -11.05 9.05 2.73
CA GLU A 111 -12.27 8.30 3.01
C GLU A 111 -12.81 7.64 1.74
N TRP A 112 -13.07 8.42 0.68
CA TRP A 112 -13.60 7.83 -0.56
C TRP A 112 -12.55 6.96 -1.28
N VAL A 113 -11.27 7.35 -1.26
CA VAL A 113 -10.17 6.54 -1.83
C VAL A 113 -10.10 5.18 -1.14
N TYR A 114 -10.25 5.13 0.19
CA TYR A 114 -10.28 3.88 0.92
C TYR A 114 -11.48 3.02 0.54
N HIS A 115 -12.69 3.58 0.60
CA HIS A 115 -13.92 2.82 0.38
C HIS A 115 -14.10 2.35 -1.07
N GLN A 116 -13.74 3.21 -2.03
CA GLN A 116 -13.95 2.97 -3.45
C GLN A 116 -12.76 2.26 -4.11
N LEU A 117 -11.52 2.49 -3.64
CA LEU A 117 -10.33 1.95 -4.29
C LEU A 117 -9.55 0.99 -3.38
N ASN A 118 -8.92 1.46 -2.30
CA ASN A 118 -8.01 0.62 -1.52
C ASN A 118 -8.68 -0.65 -0.98
N ASN A 119 -9.84 -0.50 -0.36
CA ASN A 119 -10.65 -1.63 0.08
C ASN A 119 -11.66 -2.07 -1.00
N GLY A 120 -12.03 -1.18 -1.93
CA GLY A 120 -12.92 -1.49 -3.05
C GLY A 120 -12.43 -2.66 -3.89
N VAL A 121 -11.15 -2.69 -4.25
CA VAL A 121 -10.57 -3.82 -5.01
C VAL A 121 -10.64 -5.15 -4.24
N TYR A 122 -10.44 -5.13 -2.92
CA TYR A 122 -10.58 -6.31 -2.06
C TYR A 122 -12.04 -6.77 -1.97
N ARG A 123 -12.98 -5.83 -1.86
CA ARG A 123 -14.41 -6.14 -1.90
C ARG A 123 -14.80 -6.81 -3.21
N CYS A 124 -14.21 -6.42 -4.35
CA CYS A 124 -14.39 -7.14 -5.61
C CYS A 124 -13.83 -8.57 -5.53
N GLY A 125 -12.57 -8.70 -5.15
CA GLY A 125 -11.86 -9.98 -5.17
C GLY A 125 -12.43 -11.05 -4.24
N PHE A 126 -12.92 -10.62 -3.07
CA PHE A 126 -13.46 -11.53 -2.04
C PHE A 126 -14.99 -11.63 -2.05
N SER A 127 -15.67 -11.01 -3.03
CA SER A 127 -17.12 -11.15 -3.15
C SER A 127 -17.52 -12.58 -3.47
N THR A 128 -18.47 -13.12 -2.71
CA THR A 128 -19.06 -14.44 -2.92
C THR A 128 -20.47 -14.39 -3.56
N LEU A 129 -20.99 -13.17 -3.77
CA LEU A 129 -22.29 -12.91 -4.39
C LEU A 129 -22.13 -11.93 -5.55
N GLN A 130 -22.79 -12.21 -6.68
CA GLN A 130 -22.74 -11.35 -7.87
C GLN A 130 -23.13 -9.90 -7.56
N SER A 131 -24.22 -9.69 -6.82
CA SER A 131 -24.68 -8.33 -6.48
C SER A 131 -23.72 -7.57 -5.57
N ALA A 132 -22.96 -8.27 -4.71
CA ALA A 132 -21.93 -7.65 -3.87
C ALA A 132 -20.72 -7.24 -4.72
N TYR A 133 -20.32 -8.10 -5.65
CA TYR A 133 -19.29 -7.82 -6.63
C TYR A 133 -19.69 -6.64 -7.52
N ASP A 134 -20.91 -6.62 -8.07
CA ASP A 134 -21.37 -5.55 -8.97
C ASP A 134 -21.29 -4.17 -8.31
N ARG A 135 -21.71 -4.07 -7.04
CA ARG A 135 -21.60 -2.85 -6.25
C ARG A 135 -20.15 -2.45 -6.02
N ALA A 136 -19.30 -3.37 -5.60
CA ALA A 136 -17.88 -3.10 -5.36
C ALA A 136 -17.15 -2.70 -6.66
N SER A 137 -17.46 -3.36 -7.77
CA SER A 137 -16.89 -3.06 -9.08
C SER A 137 -17.31 -1.67 -9.57
N ALA A 138 -18.58 -1.32 -9.39
CA ALA A 138 -19.07 0.03 -9.67
C ALA A 138 -18.39 1.09 -8.78
N ASP A 139 -18.19 0.80 -7.49
CA ASP A 139 -17.45 1.69 -6.58
C ASP A 139 -16.02 1.92 -7.08
N VAL A 140 -15.31 0.87 -7.50
CA VAL A 140 -13.94 0.97 -8.06
C VAL A 140 -13.93 1.83 -9.31
N GLN A 141 -14.86 1.60 -10.24
CA GLN A 141 -14.95 2.40 -11.47
C GLN A 141 -15.20 3.88 -11.15
N ASN A 142 -16.17 4.17 -10.26
CA ASN A 142 -16.47 5.53 -9.84
C ASN A 142 -15.27 6.21 -9.15
N GLY A 143 -14.51 5.46 -8.34
CA GLY A 143 -13.29 5.94 -7.71
C GLY A 143 -12.21 6.31 -8.72
N LEU A 144 -11.98 5.46 -9.73
CA LEU A 144 -11.03 5.73 -10.80
C LEU A 144 -11.47 6.92 -11.66
N ASP A 145 -12.74 6.99 -12.05
CA ASP A 145 -13.30 8.13 -12.80
C ASP A 145 -13.20 9.44 -12.01
N ARG A 146 -13.26 9.37 -10.67
CA ARG A 146 -13.03 10.53 -9.79
C ARG A 146 -11.56 10.92 -9.76
N CYS A 147 -10.65 9.97 -9.58
CA CYS A 147 -9.20 10.21 -9.66
C CYS A 147 -8.82 10.85 -11.00
N GLU A 148 -9.33 10.33 -12.11
CA GLU A 148 -9.05 10.84 -13.45
C GLU A 148 -9.46 12.32 -13.58
N ARG A 149 -10.70 12.66 -13.22
CA ARG A 149 -11.20 14.04 -13.27
C ARG A 149 -10.44 15.01 -12.36
N ILE A 150 -9.90 14.53 -11.24
CA ILE A 150 -9.04 15.32 -10.36
C ILE A 150 -7.69 15.54 -11.04
N SER A 151 -7.02 14.47 -11.46
CA SER A 151 -5.69 14.50 -12.10
C SER A 151 -5.68 15.19 -13.47
N GLU A 152 -6.84 15.45 -14.09
CA GLU A 152 -6.97 16.32 -15.27
C GLU A 152 -6.69 17.79 -14.95
N LYS A 153 -6.94 18.23 -13.71
CA LYS A 153 -6.93 19.64 -13.32
C LYS A 153 -5.75 20.04 -12.44
N GLN A 154 -5.15 19.07 -11.77
CA GLN A 154 -4.11 19.29 -10.76
C GLN A 154 -3.13 18.13 -10.73
N ASP A 155 -1.96 18.36 -10.13
CA ASP A 155 -0.84 17.42 -10.15
C ASP A 155 -0.99 16.25 -9.17
N TYR A 156 -1.70 16.45 -8.05
CA TYR A 156 -1.93 15.48 -6.98
C TYR A 156 -3.40 15.49 -6.53
N LEU A 157 -3.79 14.54 -5.67
CA LEU A 157 -5.21 14.39 -5.29
C LEU A 157 -5.80 15.57 -4.51
N CYS A 158 -4.95 16.33 -3.80
CA CYS A 158 -5.37 17.46 -2.95
C CYS A 158 -4.62 18.76 -3.32
N GLY A 159 -4.42 19.01 -4.62
CA GLY A 159 -3.80 20.22 -5.17
C GLY A 159 -2.41 19.96 -5.77
N ASP A 160 -1.48 20.89 -5.53
CA ASP A 160 -0.17 20.92 -6.19
C ASP A 160 0.96 20.27 -5.36
N CYS A 161 0.64 19.77 -4.17
CA CYS A 161 1.60 19.12 -3.28
C CYS A 161 1.25 17.64 -3.09
N PHE A 162 2.27 16.79 -2.98
CA PHE A 162 2.09 15.38 -2.63
C PHE A 162 1.72 15.24 -1.15
N THR A 163 0.61 14.56 -0.88
CA THR A 163 0.05 14.39 0.48
C THR A 163 -0.07 12.91 0.86
N GLU A 164 -0.54 12.62 2.08
CA GLU A 164 -0.87 11.25 2.47
C GLU A 164 -1.99 10.63 1.59
N ALA A 165 -2.84 11.45 0.95
CA ALA A 165 -3.85 10.94 0.01
C ALA A 165 -3.21 10.26 -1.20
N ASP A 166 -2.21 10.89 -1.80
CA ASP A 166 -1.44 10.32 -2.91
C ASP A 166 -0.67 9.08 -2.47
N LEU A 167 -0.04 9.15 -1.29
CA LEU A 167 0.70 8.03 -0.69
C LEU A 167 -0.19 6.80 -0.48
N ARG A 168 -1.46 7.01 -0.08
CA ARG A 168 -2.43 5.95 0.16
C ARG A 168 -3.00 5.38 -1.15
N LEU A 169 -3.16 6.21 -2.19
CA LEU A 169 -3.63 5.73 -3.50
C LEU A 169 -2.55 4.96 -4.27
N LEU A 170 -1.29 5.41 -4.22
CA LEU A 170 -0.20 4.92 -5.05
C LEU A 170 0.01 3.40 -5.02
N PRO A 171 0.04 2.74 -3.85
CA PRO A 171 0.11 1.28 -3.75
C PRO A 171 -1.01 0.56 -4.51
N THR A 172 -2.20 1.15 -4.56
CA THR A 172 -3.37 0.56 -5.22
C THR A 172 -3.21 0.63 -6.72
N ILE A 173 -2.89 1.82 -7.25
CA ILE A 173 -2.74 2.04 -8.70
C ILE A 173 -1.57 1.23 -9.27
N LEU A 174 -0.43 1.17 -8.59
CA LEU A 174 0.72 0.37 -9.03
C LEU A 174 0.38 -1.12 -9.21
N ARG A 175 -0.46 -1.68 -8.34
CA ARG A 175 -0.83 -3.10 -8.33
C ARG A 175 -2.09 -3.39 -9.17
N PHE A 176 -2.75 -2.37 -9.69
CA PHE A 176 -4.09 -2.51 -10.28
C PHE A 176 -4.07 -3.45 -11.48
N ASP A 177 -3.27 -3.13 -12.50
CA ASP A 177 -3.21 -3.93 -13.73
C ASP A 177 -2.55 -5.30 -13.53
N GLY A 178 -1.65 -5.40 -12.54
CA GLY A 178 -0.89 -6.63 -12.27
C GLY A 178 -1.59 -7.63 -11.36
N ALA A 179 -2.55 -7.20 -10.54
CA ALA A 179 -3.24 -8.08 -9.59
C ALA A 179 -4.75 -7.80 -9.50
N TYR A 180 -5.16 -6.55 -9.28
CA TYR A 180 -6.57 -6.26 -8.95
C TYR A 180 -7.53 -6.39 -10.13
N ALA A 181 -7.19 -5.82 -11.28
CA ALA A 181 -8.00 -5.96 -12.49
C ALA A 181 -8.09 -7.44 -12.93
N PRO A 182 -6.99 -8.20 -13.09
CA PRO A 182 -7.07 -9.59 -13.55
C PRO A 182 -7.59 -10.59 -12.50
N LEU A 183 -7.08 -10.57 -11.26
CA LEU A 183 -7.44 -11.56 -10.24
C LEU A 183 -8.76 -11.21 -9.54
N PHE A 184 -8.88 -9.95 -9.11
CA PHE A 184 -10.07 -9.48 -8.37
C PHE A 184 -11.21 -9.03 -9.28
N LYS A 185 -10.98 -8.93 -10.59
CA LYS A 185 -11.95 -8.39 -11.57
C LYS A 185 -12.38 -6.96 -11.21
N ALA A 186 -11.50 -6.21 -10.56
CA ALA A 186 -11.82 -4.88 -10.04
C ALA A 186 -12.14 -3.91 -11.19
N GLY A 187 -13.32 -3.27 -11.14
CA GLY A 187 -13.80 -2.38 -12.21
C GLY A 187 -14.34 -3.11 -13.45
N GLY A 188 -14.34 -4.45 -13.47
CA GLY A 188 -14.83 -5.26 -14.58
C GLY A 188 -13.76 -5.65 -15.60
N ALA A 189 -14.16 -6.41 -16.62
CA ALA A 189 -13.23 -7.12 -17.52
C ALA A 189 -12.26 -6.20 -18.27
N HIS A 190 -12.69 -4.99 -18.62
CA HIS A 190 -11.95 -4.05 -19.46
C HIS A 190 -11.20 -2.97 -18.69
N CYS A 191 -11.45 -2.82 -17.38
CA CYS A 191 -10.90 -1.73 -16.60
C CYS A 191 -9.39 -1.93 -16.37
N ARG A 192 -8.58 -1.00 -16.87
CA ARG A 192 -7.12 -0.95 -16.71
C ARG A 192 -6.68 0.49 -16.45
N ILE A 193 -5.55 0.68 -15.78
CA ILE A 193 -4.98 2.03 -15.55
C ILE A 193 -4.68 2.74 -16.87
N GLY A 194 -4.27 2.00 -17.91
CA GLY A 194 -4.09 2.55 -19.26
C GLY A 194 -5.36 3.14 -19.91
N ASN A 195 -6.54 3.00 -19.31
CA ASN A 195 -7.77 3.69 -19.75
C ASN A 195 -7.90 5.11 -19.16
N PHE A 196 -6.98 5.51 -18.28
CA PHE A 196 -7.04 6.75 -17.49
C PHE A 196 -5.76 7.58 -17.68
N PRO A 197 -5.64 8.35 -18.80
CA PRO A 197 -4.42 9.08 -19.12
C PRO A 197 -3.97 10.08 -18.05
N ALA A 198 -4.89 10.68 -17.29
CA ALA A 198 -4.53 11.59 -16.21
C ALA A 198 -3.98 10.85 -14.98
N ILE A 199 -4.54 9.70 -14.63
CA ILE A 199 -3.96 8.80 -13.62
C ILE A 199 -2.57 8.32 -14.05
N GLU A 200 -2.33 8.00 -15.32
CA GLU A 200 -0.99 7.63 -15.80
C GLU A 200 0.03 8.75 -15.61
N ARG A 201 -0.35 10.01 -15.87
CA ARG A 201 0.51 11.18 -15.61
C ARG A 201 0.77 11.35 -14.12
N TRP A 202 -0.27 11.26 -13.28
CA TRP A 202 -0.16 11.29 -11.83
C TRP A 202 0.77 10.18 -11.31
N LEU A 203 0.65 8.97 -11.84
CA LEU A 203 1.48 7.82 -11.47
C LEU A 203 2.96 8.06 -11.81
N LYS A 204 3.25 8.56 -13.01
CA LYS A 204 4.61 8.94 -13.42
C LYS A 204 5.20 10.03 -12.51
N ARG A 205 4.39 11.02 -12.15
CA ARG A 205 4.79 12.09 -11.22
C ARG A 205 5.15 11.50 -9.85
N CYS A 206 4.26 10.68 -9.28
CA CYS A 206 4.50 10.00 -8.01
C CYS A 206 5.74 9.09 -8.05
N TRP A 207 5.92 8.36 -9.15
CA TRP A 207 7.07 7.47 -9.34
C TRP A 207 8.40 8.23 -9.37
N SER A 208 8.42 9.45 -9.90
CA SER A 208 9.64 10.27 -9.95
C SER A 208 10.08 10.83 -8.58
N LEU A 209 9.24 10.71 -7.54
CA LEU A 209 9.59 11.17 -6.20
C LEU A 209 10.74 10.33 -5.61
N PRO A 210 11.75 10.97 -4.98
CA PRO A 210 12.87 10.25 -4.37
C PRO A 210 12.39 9.19 -3.36
N GLY A 211 12.91 7.98 -3.50
CA GLY A 211 12.59 6.83 -2.65
C GLY A 211 11.43 5.95 -3.14
N VAL A 212 10.53 6.46 -4.00
CA VAL A 212 9.39 5.69 -4.49
C VAL A 212 9.81 4.48 -5.35
N PRO A 213 10.69 4.61 -6.37
CA PRO A 213 11.08 3.46 -7.20
C PRO A 213 11.74 2.32 -6.41
N GLY A 214 12.46 2.65 -5.33
CA GLY A 214 13.11 1.68 -4.45
C GLY A 214 12.24 1.13 -3.32
N SER A 215 10.99 1.59 -3.21
CA SER A 215 10.06 1.21 -2.14
C SER A 215 9.25 -0.05 -2.44
N ILE A 216 9.20 -0.48 -3.70
CA ILE A 216 8.36 -1.58 -4.16
C ILE A 216 9.10 -2.46 -5.17
N ASP A 217 9.10 -3.76 -4.91
CA ASP A 217 9.31 -4.78 -5.94
C ASP A 217 7.94 -5.10 -6.54
N LEU A 218 7.63 -4.49 -7.70
CA LEU A 218 6.30 -4.59 -8.29
C LEU A 218 5.95 -6.02 -8.76
N PRO A 219 6.85 -6.75 -9.45
CA PRO A 219 6.64 -8.17 -9.75
C PRO A 219 6.36 -9.01 -8.50
N ASP A 220 7.15 -8.87 -7.44
CA ASP A 220 6.94 -9.63 -6.21
C ASP A 220 5.60 -9.28 -5.56
N ALA A 221 5.32 -7.98 -5.41
CA ALA A 221 4.10 -7.45 -4.81
C ALA A 221 2.82 -7.94 -5.53
N CYS A 222 2.83 -8.03 -6.87
CA CYS A 222 1.70 -8.57 -7.62
C CYS A 222 1.65 -10.10 -7.53
N SER A 223 2.79 -10.79 -7.61
CA SER A 223 2.85 -12.25 -7.59
C SER A 223 2.33 -12.86 -6.28
N SER A 224 2.50 -12.16 -5.15
CA SER A 224 2.01 -12.59 -3.83
C SER A 224 0.49 -12.85 -3.85
N TYR A 225 -0.31 -12.00 -4.52
CA TYR A 225 -1.76 -12.19 -4.61
C TYR A 225 -2.15 -13.53 -5.26
N TYR A 226 -1.43 -13.93 -6.30
CA TYR A 226 -1.68 -15.20 -7.02
C TYR A 226 -1.21 -16.43 -6.23
N LYS A 227 -0.21 -16.28 -5.36
CA LYS A 227 0.33 -17.36 -4.53
C LYS A 227 -0.50 -17.59 -3.26
N GLN A 228 -0.94 -16.52 -2.61
CA GLN A 228 -1.46 -16.58 -1.24
C GLN A 228 -2.98 -16.68 -1.16
N LEU A 229 -3.70 -16.06 -2.09
CA LEU A 229 -5.14 -15.83 -1.93
C LEU A 229 -5.96 -17.01 -2.42
N PHE A 230 -5.76 -18.18 -1.83
CA PHE A 230 -6.70 -19.29 -1.98
C PHE A 230 -8.07 -18.90 -1.38
N PRO A 231 -9.21 -19.17 -2.05
CA PRO A 231 -9.38 -19.97 -3.26
C PRO A 231 -9.43 -19.17 -4.58
N LEU A 232 -9.00 -17.90 -4.62
CA LEU A 232 -9.13 -17.05 -5.82
C LEU A 232 -8.28 -17.52 -7.01
N ASN A 233 -7.15 -18.18 -6.77
CA ASN A 233 -6.29 -18.74 -7.81
C ASN A 233 -5.87 -20.20 -7.53
N PRO A 234 -6.78 -21.19 -7.68
CA PRO A 234 -6.47 -22.58 -7.33
C PRO A 234 -5.33 -23.19 -8.13
N GLY A 235 -5.13 -22.76 -9.37
CA GLY A 235 -4.08 -23.27 -10.25
C GLY A 235 -2.68 -22.76 -9.90
N GLY A 236 -2.55 -21.73 -9.06
CA GLY A 236 -1.26 -21.15 -8.68
C GLY A 236 -0.48 -20.52 -9.84
N ILE A 237 -1.08 -20.41 -11.04
CA ILE A 237 -0.45 -19.81 -12.21
C ILE A 237 -0.36 -18.31 -11.97
N ILE A 238 0.82 -17.76 -12.23
CA ILE A 238 1.12 -16.34 -12.09
C ILE A 238 1.27 -15.78 -13.52
N PRO A 239 0.53 -14.72 -13.89
CA PRO A 239 0.69 -14.11 -15.20
C PRO A 239 2.09 -13.49 -15.35
N THR A 240 2.48 -13.22 -16.60
CA THR A 240 3.69 -12.44 -16.89
C THR A 240 3.67 -11.14 -16.05
N PRO A 241 4.76 -10.83 -15.32
CA PRO A 241 4.73 -9.76 -14.33
C PRO A 241 4.58 -8.38 -14.98
N VAL A 242 3.75 -7.54 -14.36
CA VAL A 242 3.77 -6.10 -14.62
C VAL A 242 5.03 -5.53 -13.98
N THR A 243 5.80 -4.81 -14.78
CA THR A 243 7.05 -4.15 -14.35
C THR A 243 6.88 -2.63 -14.44
N PRO A 244 7.72 -1.84 -13.74
CA PRO A 244 7.72 -0.38 -13.94
C PRO A 244 7.88 0.02 -15.41
N LYS A 245 8.66 -0.73 -16.19
CA LYS A 245 8.83 -0.52 -17.64
C LYS A 245 7.52 -0.76 -18.40
N ALA A 246 6.78 -1.83 -18.06
CA ALA A 246 5.48 -2.11 -18.68
C ALA A 246 4.42 -1.03 -18.40
N LEU A 247 4.55 -0.33 -17.26
CA LEU A 247 3.73 0.83 -16.90
C LEU A 247 4.28 2.17 -17.44
N GLY A 248 5.36 2.15 -18.24
CA GLY A 248 6.00 3.36 -18.77
C GLY A 248 6.60 4.29 -17.71
N LEU A 249 7.01 3.73 -16.55
CA LEU A 249 7.59 4.47 -15.42
C LEU A 249 9.12 4.59 -15.50
N VAL A 250 9.74 3.77 -16.35
CA VAL A 250 11.18 3.78 -16.66
C VAL A 250 11.37 3.44 -18.14
N GLU A 251 12.50 3.86 -18.72
CA GLU A 251 12.86 3.62 -20.12
C GLU A 251 13.15 2.15 -20.48
#